data_AF-A0A537USZ9-F1
#
_entry.id   AF-A0A537USZ9-F1
#
_cell.length_a   1.000
_cell.length_b   1.000
_cell.length_c   1.000
_cell.angle_alpha   90.00
_cell.angle_beta   90.00
_cell.angle_gamma   90.00
#
_symmetry.space_group_name_H-M   'P 1'
#
loop_
_entity.id
_entity.type
_entity.pdbx_description
1 polymer ?
#
loop_
_entity_poly.entity_id
_entity_poly.type
_entity_poly.pdbx_seq_one_letter_code
_entity_poly.pdbx_strand_id
1 'polypeptide(L)' 'MKRFHVHVAVDDLAQSVRFYSTLFATEPTVLKPDYAKWMLEDPRVNFAISTGAGHGT' A
#
# COMPACT_ATOMS: atom_id res chain seq x y z
N MET A 1 17.66 -11.28 -4.95
CA MET A 1 16.47 -12.03 -4.44
C MET A 1 15.20 -11.36 -4.95
N LYS A 2 14.20 -12.13 -5.40
CA LYS A 2 12.91 -11.61 -5.89
C LYS A 2 12.12 -11.01 -4.70
N ARG A 3 11.40 -9.91 -4.90
CA ARG A 3 10.52 -9.28 -3.89
C ARG A 3 9.08 -9.62 -4.27
N PHE A 4 8.21 -9.90 -3.31
CA PHE A 4 6.80 -10.13 -3.59
C PHE A 4 6.08 -8.79 -3.72
N HIS A 5 5.27 -8.61 -4.78
CA HIS A 5 4.59 -7.36 -5.06
C HIS A 5 3.08 -7.57 -4.88
N VAL A 6 2.48 -6.75 -4.02
CA VAL A 6 1.04 -6.76 -3.74
C VAL A 6 0.47 -5.40 -4.05
N HIS A 7 -0.62 -5.36 -4.80
CA HIS A 7 -1.37 -4.14 -5.07
C HIS A 7 -2.84 -4.35 -4.72
N VAL A 8 -3.39 -3.46 -3.89
CA VAL A 8 -4.78 -3.54 -3.42
C VAL A 8 -5.52 -2.26 -3.79
N ALA A 9 -6.66 -2.39 -4.46
CA ALA A 9 -7.57 -1.26 -4.64
C ALA A 9 -8.31 -0.99 -3.32
N VAL A 10 -8.41 0.28 -2.93
CA VAL A 10 -9.10 0.71 -1.70
C VAL A 10 -10.08 1.85 -1.99
N ASP A 11 -11.14 1.96 -1.20
CA ASP A 11 -12.15 3.02 -1.37
C ASP A 11 -11.71 4.35 -0.75
N ASP A 12 -11.05 4.29 0.41
CA ASP A 12 -10.51 5.46 1.13
C ASP A 12 -9.00 5.25 1.38
N LEU A 13 -8.17 6.05 0.70
CA LEU A 13 -6.73 6.00 0.84
C LEU A 13 -6.28 6.40 2.25
N ALA A 14 -6.83 7.47 2.82
CA ALA A 14 -6.39 8.01 4.10
C ALA A 14 -6.69 7.03 5.24
N GLN A 15 -7.88 6.41 5.22
CA GLN A 15 -8.22 5.35 6.17
C GLN A 15 -7.30 4.14 6.01
N SER A 16 -7.06 3.71 4.77
CA SER A 16 -6.24 2.54 4.48
C SER A 16 -4.78 2.76 4.86
N VAL A 17 -4.22 3.95 4.63
CA VAL A 17 -2.86 4.32 5.08
C VAL A 17 -2.76 4.20 6.60
N ARG A 18 -3.71 4.73 7.37
CA ARG A 18 -3.69 4.59 8.84
C ARG A 18 -3.71 3.12 9.27
N PHE A 19 -4.56 2.32 8.65
CA PHE A 19 -4.66 0.89 8.95
C PHE A 19 -3.37 0.14 8.64
N TYR A 20 -2.85 0.26 7.41
CA TYR A 20 -1.66 -0.47 6.98
C TYR A 20 -0.38 0.04 7.64
N SER A 21 -0.24 1.34 7.90
CA SER A 21 0.89 1.85 8.68
C SER A 21 0.90 1.28 10.11
N THR A 22 -0.28 1.14 10.72
CA THR A 22 -0.41 0.49 12.04
C THR A 22 -0.06 -1.00 11.95
N LEU A 23 -0.61 -1.71 10.96
CA LEU A 23 -0.38 -3.14 10.77
C LEU A 23 1.09 -3.47 10.55
N PHE A 24 1.79 -2.65 9.76
CA PHE A 24 3.20 -2.85 9.44
C PHE A 24 4.14 -2.18 10.44
N ALA A 25 3.61 -1.42 11.42
CA ALA A 25 4.38 -0.56 12.31
C ALA A 25 5.39 0.35 11.56
N THR A 26 5.02 0.81 10.37
CA THR A 26 5.86 1.68 9.53
C THR A 26 5.02 2.56 8.61
N GLU A 27 5.44 3.80 8.41
CA GLU A 27 4.83 4.69 7.43
C GLU A 27 5.17 4.28 5.99
N PRO A 28 4.35 4.70 4.99
CA PRO A 28 4.64 4.41 3.60
C PRO A 28 5.90 5.16 3.13
N THR A 29 6.71 4.48 2.33
CA THR A 29 7.87 5.05 1.65
C THR A 29 7.51 5.98 0.49
N VAL A 30 6.29 5.85 -0.03
CA VAL A 30 5.72 6.77 -1.02
C VAL A 30 4.27 7.03 -0.64
N LEU A 31 3.89 8.29 -0.53
CA LEU A 31 2.52 8.74 -0.33
C LEU A 31 2.17 9.79 -1.39
N LYS A 32 1.05 9.60 -2.07
CA LYS A 32 0.48 10.46 -3.10
C LYS A 32 -1.03 10.61 -2.86
N PRO A 33 -1.73 11.54 -3.52
CA PRO A 33 -3.16 11.78 -3.30
C PRO A 33 -4.05 10.54 -3.48
N ASP A 34 -3.67 9.61 -4.37
CA ASP A 34 -4.44 8.43 -4.75
C ASP A 34 -3.68 7.11 -4.56
N TYR A 35 -2.48 7.15 -3.97
CA TYR A 35 -1.56 6.02 -3.94
C TYR A 35 -0.64 6.04 -2.72
N ALA A 36 -0.42 4.88 -2.10
CA ALA A 36 0.59 4.70 -1.06
C ALA A 36 1.36 3.38 -1.24
N LYS A 37 2.62 3.36 -0.79
CA LYS A 37 3.51 2.20 -0.92
C LYS A 37 4.43 2.00 0.27
N TRP A 38 4.51 0.76 0.76
CA TRP A 38 5.45 0.30 1.77
C TRP A 38 6.48 -0.64 1.18
N MET A 39 7.71 -0.52 1.68
CA MET A 39 8.82 -1.42 1.38
C MET A 39 9.14 -2.18 2.66
N LEU A 40 8.52 -3.36 2.81
CA LEU A 40 8.69 -4.21 3.99
C LEU A 40 9.88 -5.13 3.76
N GLU A 41 10.72 -5.31 4.79
CA GLU A 41 11.89 -6.18 4.70
C GLU A 41 11.63 -7.58 5.29
N ASP A 42 10.78 -7.67 6.31
CA ASP A 42 10.31 -8.94 6.89
C ASP A 42 8.80 -8.87 7.17
N PRO A 43 7.95 -9.51 6.35
CA PRO A 43 8.29 -10.22 5.11
C PRO A 43 8.74 -9.27 4.00
N ARG A 44 9.57 -9.76 3.07
CA ARG A 44 10.12 -8.95 1.97
C ARG A 44 9.09 -8.66 0.88
N VAL A 45 8.28 -7.62 1.10
CA VAL A 45 7.13 -7.25 0.28
C VAL A 45 7.24 -5.80 -0.20
N ASN A 46 6.83 -5.54 -1.44
CA ASN A 46 6.44 -4.22 -1.92
C ASN A 46 4.91 -4.18 -1.91
N PHE A 47 4.34 -3.48 -0.93
CA PHE A 47 2.90 -3.41 -0.72
C PHE A 47 2.42 -2.04 -1.15
N ALA A 48 1.48 -2.01 -2.10
CA ALA A 48 0.93 -0.77 -2.62
C ALA A 48 -0.60 -0.79 -2.54
N ILE A 49 -1.17 0.37 -2.29
CA ILE A 49 -2.61 0.60 -2.33
C ILE A 49 -2.91 1.81 -3.20
N SER A 50 -4.06 1.80 -3.87
CA SER A 50 -4.56 2.98 -4.57
C SER A 50 -6.07 3.07 -4.56
N THR A 51 -6.56 4.31 -4.59
CA THR A 51 -7.96 4.59 -4.91
C THR A 51 -8.13 4.55 -6.43
N GLY A 52 -9.17 3.89 -6.92
CA GLY A 52 -9.51 3.87 -8.36
C GLY A 52 -9.01 2.66 -9.16
N ALA A 53 -8.14 1.81 -8.62
CA ALA A 53 -7.75 0.55 -9.30
C ALA A 53 -8.86 -0.53 -9.36
N GLY A 54 -9.98 -0.31 -8.66
CA GLY A 54 -11.15 -1.19 -8.68
C GLY A 54 -12.16 -0.87 -9.79
N HIS A 55 -12.03 0.26 -10.49
CA HIS A 55 -12.85 0.61 -11.65
C HIS A 55 -12.08 0.30 -12.94
N GLY A 56 -11.83 -0.99 -13.18
CA GLY A 56 -11.58 -1.45 -14.53
C GLY A 56 -12.89 -1.35 -15.32
N THR A 57 -13.04 -0.29 -16.10
CA THR A 57 -13.93 -0.30 -17.28
C THR A 57 -13.37 -1.23 -18.33
#